data_AF-A0A8S2UM44-F1
#
_entry.id   AF-A0A8S2UM44-F1
#
_cell.length_a   1.000
_cell.length_b   1.000
_cell.length_c   1.000
_cell.angle_alpha   90.00
_cell.angle_beta   90.00
_cell.angle_gamma   90.00
#
_symmetry.space_group_name_H-M   'P 1'
#
loop_
_entity.id
_entity.type
_entity.pdbx_description
1 polymer ?
#
loop_
_entity_poly.entity_id
_entity_poly.type
_entity_poly.pdbx_seq_one_letter_code
_entity_poly.pdbx_strand_id
1 'polypeptide(L)'
;MEINQITAAEVKTVLSQIGSNASSSHTNPGISTLLKQVKTVAGTVMGSNQARAKCCVELHAQIFSSGLSSIFITINPCDFTPSISNEISGVDLDIDHLIFDIMPGSQERAAIAASHPVGIARFFNKLIEPILNTLIGYNHQLHQSHPGGGVLGEIEAYYGTVEESGRGALHLHMLLWLVGNVNPSGLRESIKHEVC
;
A
#
# COMPACT_ATOMS: atom_id res chain seq x y z
N MET A 1 20.94 4.91 -29.06
CA MET A 1 20.23 5.89 -29.90
C MET A 1 19.98 7.13 -29.06
N GLU A 2 20.42 8.30 -29.49
CA GLU A 2 20.50 9.47 -28.61
C GLU A 2 19.15 10.16 -28.44
N ILE A 3 18.71 10.24 -27.18
CA ILE A 3 17.53 11.01 -26.74
C ILE A 3 17.74 12.52 -26.98
N ASN A 4 18.99 12.94 -27.15
CA ASN A 4 19.41 14.33 -27.34
C ASN A 4 18.91 14.97 -28.64
N GLN A 5 18.32 14.20 -29.55
CA GLN A 5 17.81 14.68 -30.84
C GLN A 5 16.28 14.84 -30.88
N ILE A 6 15.59 14.63 -29.76
CA ILE A 6 14.12 14.73 -29.69
C ILE A 6 13.70 16.19 -29.50
N THR A 7 12.72 16.65 -30.27
CA THR A 7 12.15 17.99 -30.17
C THR A 7 10.90 18.04 -29.29
N ALA A 8 10.61 19.21 -28.69
CA ALA A 8 9.41 19.39 -27.87
C ALA A 8 8.10 19.20 -28.67
N ALA A 9 8.10 19.52 -29.98
CA ALA A 9 6.95 19.34 -30.86
C ALA A 9 6.61 17.86 -31.06
N GLU A 10 7.63 17.01 -31.22
CA GLU A 10 7.46 15.55 -31.33
C GLU A 10 6.87 14.98 -30.04
N VAL A 11 7.36 15.39 -28.87
CA VAL A 11 6.83 14.94 -27.57
C VAL A 11 5.36 15.34 -27.42
N LYS A 12 5.01 16.59 -27.73
CA LYS A 12 3.62 17.09 -27.62
C LYS A 12 2.67 16.32 -28.53
N THR A 13 3.11 16.00 -29.75
CA THR A 13 2.34 15.21 -30.70
C THR A 13 2.04 13.82 -30.13
N VAL A 14 3.06 13.13 -29.61
CA VAL A 14 2.89 11.79 -29.04
C VAL A 14 2.03 11.81 -27.77
N LEU A 15 2.17 12.81 -26.90
CA LEU A 15 1.30 12.95 -25.72
C LEU A 15 -0.17 13.12 -26.10
N SER A 16 -0.47 13.92 -27.14
CA SER A 16 -1.84 14.10 -27.62
C SER A 16 -2.45 12.81 -28.19
N GLN A 17 -1.63 11.95 -28.79
CA GLN A 17 -2.02 10.65 -29.34
C GLN A 17 -2.25 9.60 -28.25
N ILE A 18 -1.41 9.58 -27.21
CA ILE A 18 -1.58 8.70 -26.04
C ILE A 18 -2.94 8.97 -25.36
N GLY A 19 -3.33 10.24 -25.23
CA GLY A 19 -4.62 10.62 -24.65
C GLY A 19 -5.85 10.22 -25.49
N SER A 20 -5.68 9.91 -26.77
CA SER A 20 -6.77 9.62 -27.71
C SER A 20 -6.81 8.15 -28.17
N ASN A 21 -5.99 7.26 -27.59
CA ASN A 21 -5.86 5.84 -27.97
C ASN A 21 -5.57 5.60 -29.47
N ALA A 22 -5.07 6.61 -30.18
CA ALA A 22 -4.71 6.47 -31.59
C ALA A 22 -3.35 5.77 -31.72
N SER A 23 -3.29 4.66 -32.46
CA SER A 23 -2.02 3.98 -32.77
C SER A 23 -1.23 4.79 -33.80
N SER A 24 -0.01 5.20 -33.45
CA SER A 24 0.90 5.89 -34.39
C SER A 24 1.78 4.89 -35.13
N SER A 25 1.74 4.91 -36.47
CA SER A 25 2.49 3.97 -37.32
C SER A 25 3.98 4.31 -37.47
N HIS A 26 4.44 5.50 -37.08
CA HIS A 26 5.85 5.89 -37.13
C HIS A 26 6.23 6.76 -35.94
N THR A 27 6.57 6.12 -34.82
CA THR A 27 7.13 6.83 -33.66
C THR A 27 8.65 6.79 -33.75
N ASN A 28 9.30 7.96 -33.78
CA ASN A 28 10.75 8.11 -33.66
C ASN A 28 11.27 7.16 -32.55
N PRO A 29 12.23 6.25 -32.83
CA PRO A 29 12.65 5.27 -31.82
C PRO A 29 13.28 5.93 -30.57
N GLY A 30 13.71 7.19 -30.68
CA GLY A 30 14.18 8.01 -29.56
C GLY A 30 13.05 8.31 -28.59
N ILE A 31 11.85 8.62 -29.10
CA ILE A 31 10.65 8.83 -28.27
C ILE A 31 10.22 7.54 -27.58
N SER A 32 10.28 6.40 -28.28
CA SER A 32 10.02 5.09 -27.65
C SER A 32 10.99 4.82 -26.50
N THR A 33 12.28 5.15 -26.70
CA THR A 33 13.31 5.02 -25.68
C THR A 33 13.04 5.96 -24.50
N LEU A 34 12.71 7.23 -24.76
CA LEU A 34 12.34 8.21 -23.74
C LEU A 34 11.12 7.74 -22.92
N LEU A 35 10.05 7.32 -23.58
CA LEU A 35 8.84 6.82 -22.90
C LEU A 35 9.13 5.58 -22.06
N LYS A 36 10.00 4.67 -22.52
CA LYS A 36 10.46 3.53 -21.73
C LYS A 36 11.20 4.01 -20.48
N GLN A 37 12.13 4.95 -20.61
CA GLN A 37 12.85 5.51 -19.46
C GLN A 37 11.92 6.20 -18.46
N VAL A 38 10.97 7.02 -18.95
CA VAL A 38 9.97 7.67 -18.10
C VAL A 38 9.12 6.63 -17.36
N LYS A 39 8.68 5.55 -18.03
CA LYS A 39 7.95 4.46 -17.37
C LYS A 39 8.80 3.75 -16.31
N THR A 40 10.08 3.50 -16.61
CA THR A 40 11.01 2.89 -15.65
C THR A 40 11.19 3.75 -14.40
N VAL A 41 11.40 5.07 -14.58
CA VAL A 41 11.53 6.01 -13.45
C VAL A 41 10.20 6.16 -12.72
N ALA A 42 9.07 6.25 -13.42
CA ALA A 42 7.76 6.33 -12.78
C ALA A 42 7.48 5.11 -11.88
N GLY A 43 7.98 3.92 -12.25
CA GLY A 43 7.87 2.72 -11.43
C GLY A 43 8.55 2.81 -10.05
N THR A 44 9.48 3.75 -9.84
CA THR A 44 10.10 4.01 -8.53
C THR A 44 9.37 5.07 -7.71
N VAL A 45 8.44 5.81 -8.34
CA VAL A 45 7.62 6.82 -7.67
C VAL A 45 6.40 6.14 -7.07
N MET A 46 6.35 6.09 -5.74
CA MET A 46 5.20 5.57 -4.99
C MET A 46 3.89 6.24 -5.45
N GLY A 47 2.84 5.45 -5.63
CA GLY A 47 1.52 5.94 -6.05
C GLY A 47 1.38 6.22 -7.56
N SER A 48 2.46 6.14 -8.34
CA SER A 48 2.36 6.28 -9.80
C SER A 48 1.61 5.11 -10.43
N ASN A 49 1.09 5.31 -11.64
CA ASN A 49 0.43 4.23 -12.41
C ASN A 49 1.38 3.04 -12.65
N GLN A 50 2.68 3.31 -12.83
CA GLN A 50 3.68 2.26 -13.05
C GLN A 50 4.00 1.50 -11.77
N ALA A 51 4.06 2.19 -10.62
CA ALA A 51 4.21 1.52 -9.32
C ALA A 51 3.00 0.64 -9.01
N ARG A 52 1.77 1.11 -9.28
CA ARG A 52 0.55 0.31 -9.14
C ARG A 52 0.54 -0.92 -10.05
N ALA A 53 0.96 -0.75 -11.31
CA ALA A 53 1.08 -1.88 -12.24
C ALA A 53 2.10 -2.92 -11.76
N LYS A 54 3.22 -2.48 -11.18
CA LYS A 54 4.21 -3.35 -10.54
C LYS A 54 3.60 -4.11 -9.36
N CYS A 55 2.85 -3.43 -8.48
CA CYS A 55 2.16 -4.08 -7.37
C CYS A 55 1.20 -5.18 -7.84
N CYS A 56 0.46 -4.95 -8.94
CA CYS A 56 -0.42 -5.98 -9.51
C CYS A 56 0.35 -7.20 -10.00
N VAL A 57 1.54 -7.01 -10.58
CA VAL A 57 2.40 -8.11 -11.02
C VAL A 57 2.92 -8.92 -9.82
N GLU A 58 3.38 -8.24 -8.77
CA GLU A 58 3.83 -8.88 -7.53
C GLU A 58 2.71 -9.67 -6.86
N LEU A 59 1.51 -9.08 -6.78
CA LEU A 59 0.33 -9.75 -6.27
C LEU A 59 -0.05 -10.99 -7.09
N HIS A 60 -0.04 -10.91 -8.42
CA HIS A 60 -0.32 -12.07 -9.27
C HIS A 60 0.74 -13.17 -9.08
N ALA A 61 2.01 -12.83 -8.89
CA ALA A 61 3.05 -13.80 -8.59
C ALA A 61 2.82 -14.47 -7.23
N GLN A 62 2.35 -13.71 -6.23
CA GLN A 62 1.97 -14.27 -4.93
C GLN A 62 0.78 -15.22 -5.05
N ILE A 63 -0.26 -14.84 -5.81
CA ILE A 63 -1.42 -15.70 -6.04
C ILE A 63 -1.04 -16.97 -6.81
N PHE A 64 -0.12 -16.85 -7.78
CA PHE A 64 0.35 -18.01 -8.53
C PHE A 64 1.13 -19.01 -7.66
N SER A 65 1.92 -18.51 -6.70
CA SER A 65 2.72 -19.36 -5.82
C SER A 65 1.95 -19.94 -4.63
N SER A 66 1.11 -19.13 -3.98
CA SER A 66 0.42 -19.48 -2.71
C SER A 66 -1.09 -19.76 -2.90
N GLY A 67 -1.60 -19.69 -4.13
CA GLY A 67 -3.03 -19.79 -4.42
C GLY A 67 -3.79 -18.51 -4.03
N LEU A 68 -5.11 -18.63 -3.84
CA LEU A 68 -5.94 -17.49 -3.43
C LEU A 68 -5.71 -17.16 -1.94
N SER A 69 -5.66 -15.87 -1.63
CA SER A 69 -5.57 -15.38 -0.26
C SER A 69 -6.76 -15.86 0.59
N SER A 70 -6.50 -16.12 1.87
CA SER A 70 -7.52 -16.48 2.85
C SER A 70 -8.33 -15.27 3.32
N ILE A 71 -7.66 -14.13 3.51
CA ILE A 71 -8.25 -12.93 4.11
C ILE A 71 -7.83 -11.70 3.31
N PHE A 72 -8.80 -10.83 3.02
CA PHE A 72 -8.55 -9.45 2.62
C PHE A 72 -8.91 -8.53 3.78
N ILE A 73 -7.96 -7.71 4.23
CA ILE A 73 -8.15 -6.80 5.37
C ILE A 73 -7.63 -5.40 5.03
N THR A 74 -8.34 -4.39 5.53
CA THR A 74 -7.88 -3.00 5.50
C THR A 74 -7.61 -2.54 6.92
N ILE A 75 -6.36 -2.19 7.22
CA ILE A 75 -5.99 -1.53 8.46
C ILE A 75 -6.01 -0.03 8.18
N ASN A 76 -7.02 0.65 8.73
CA ASN A 76 -7.22 2.09 8.56
C ASN A 76 -7.19 2.76 9.93
N PRO A 77 -6.01 3.04 10.50
CA PRO A 77 -5.89 3.78 11.74
C PRO A 77 -6.56 5.15 11.62
N CYS A 78 -7.08 5.66 12.74
CA CYS A 78 -7.53 7.05 12.77
C CYS A 78 -6.33 7.95 13.07
N ASP A 79 -5.91 8.74 12.10
CA ASP A 79 -4.66 9.51 12.20
C ASP A 79 -4.83 10.86 12.93
N PHE A 80 -6.09 11.28 13.15
CA PHE A 80 -6.44 12.61 13.69
C PHE A 80 -6.94 12.58 15.15
N THR A 81 -6.98 11.42 15.80
CA THR A 81 -7.49 11.26 17.17
C THR A 81 -6.47 10.86 18.23
N PRO A 82 -5.36 10.15 17.95
CA PRO A 82 -4.44 9.79 19.00
C PRO A 82 -3.48 10.94 19.30
N SER A 83 -3.38 11.28 20.56
CA SER A 83 -2.40 12.22 21.12
C SER A 83 -0.97 12.03 20.62
N ILE A 84 -0.59 10.78 20.37
CA ILE A 84 0.71 10.37 19.86
C ILE A 84 0.93 10.87 18.42
N SER A 85 -0.11 10.94 17.56
CA SER A 85 0.07 11.46 16.20
C SER A 85 0.32 12.98 16.20
N ASN A 86 -0.29 13.71 17.14
CA ASN A 86 -0.09 15.14 17.32
C ASN A 86 1.30 15.45 17.90
N GLU A 87 1.75 14.70 18.90
CA GLU A 87 3.11 14.82 19.45
C GLU A 87 4.19 14.58 18.39
N ILE A 88 4.05 13.50 17.60
CA ILE A 88 4.96 13.20 16.48
C ILE A 88 4.89 14.28 15.38
N SER A 89 3.78 15.03 15.31
CA SER A 89 3.60 16.15 14.39
C SER A 89 4.12 17.49 14.94
N GLY A 90 4.77 17.51 16.11
CA GLY A 90 5.37 18.70 16.70
C GLY A 90 4.43 19.55 17.54
N VAL A 91 3.27 19.01 17.93
CA VAL A 91 2.41 19.63 18.94
C VAL A 91 2.99 19.31 20.32
N ASP A 92 3.24 20.33 21.13
CA ASP A 92 3.66 20.17 22.53
C ASP A 92 2.51 19.56 23.34
N LEU A 93 2.53 18.25 23.49
CA LEU A 93 1.54 17.50 24.25
C LEU A 93 2.24 16.73 25.36
N ASP A 94 1.76 16.92 26.58
CA ASP A 94 2.13 16.09 27.71
C ASP A 94 1.43 14.71 27.57
N ILE A 95 2.18 13.74 27.06
CA ILE A 95 1.71 12.37 26.81
C ILE A 95 1.35 11.66 28.13
N ASP A 96 2.11 11.97 29.19
CA ASP A 96 1.99 11.33 30.50
C ASP A 96 0.74 11.84 31.26
N HIS A 97 0.27 13.05 30.91
CA HIS A 97 -0.94 13.65 31.44
C HIS A 97 -1.99 13.92 30.35
N LEU A 98 -2.27 12.92 29.53
CA LEU A 98 -3.33 12.97 28.53
C LEU A 98 -4.73 12.97 29.16
N ILE A 99 -5.15 14.14 29.62
CA ILE A 99 -6.54 14.42 29.97
C ILE A 99 -7.27 14.71 28.66
N PHE A 100 -8.30 13.93 28.35
CA PHE A 100 -9.12 14.09 27.14
C PHE A 100 -9.66 15.52 26.94
N ASP A 101 -9.71 16.33 28.00
CA ASP A 101 -10.20 17.71 28.00
C ASP A 101 -9.23 18.75 27.38
N ILE A 102 -7.96 18.41 27.13
CA ILE A 102 -6.97 19.34 26.53
C ILE A 102 -6.82 19.11 25.01
N MET A 103 -7.48 18.10 24.45
CA MET A 103 -7.31 17.78 23.04
C MET A 103 -7.94 18.84 22.11
N PRO A 104 -7.21 19.30 21.08
CA PRO A 104 -7.78 20.17 20.04
C PRO A 104 -9.03 19.56 19.42
N GLY A 105 -9.95 20.38 18.91
CA GLY A 105 -11.17 19.90 18.25
C GLY A 105 -10.88 19.05 17.01
N SER A 106 -11.84 18.23 16.56
CA SER A 106 -11.64 17.32 15.41
C SER A 106 -11.16 18.03 14.13
N GLN A 107 -11.64 19.25 13.88
CA GLN A 107 -11.24 20.04 12.71
C GLN A 107 -9.80 20.55 12.83
N GLU A 108 -9.40 20.96 14.03
CA GLU A 108 -8.06 21.46 14.32
C GLU A 108 -7.03 20.33 14.21
N ARG A 109 -7.35 19.13 14.71
CA ARG A 109 -6.50 17.94 14.54
C ARG A 109 -6.35 17.53 13.08
N ALA A 110 -7.42 17.64 12.27
CA ALA A 110 -7.33 17.41 10.83
C ALA A 110 -6.41 18.43 10.15
N ALA A 111 -6.48 19.72 10.54
CA ALA A 111 -5.61 20.77 10.01
C ALA A 111 -4.14 20.56 10.40
N ILE A 112 -3.86 20.14 11.64
CA ILE A 112 -2.52 19.81 12.12
C ILE A 112 -1.92 18.66 11.31
N ALA A 113 -2.66 17.58 11.13
CA ALA A 113 -2.23 16.42 10.36
C ALA A 113 -1.96 16.75 8.89
N ALA A 114 -2.83 17.56 8.27
CA ALA A 114 -2.62 18.05 6.90
C ALA A 114 -1.38 18.96 6.78
N SER A 115 -1.04 19.69 7.85
CA SER A 115 0.15 20.54 7.90
C SER A 115 1.45 19.76 8.16
N HIS A 116 1.35 18.54 8.73
CA HIS A 116 2.49 17.71 9.11
C HIS A 116 2.42 16.28 8.50
N PRO A 117 2.34 16.13 7.17
CA PRO A 117 2.11 14.83 6.52
C PRO A 117 3.21 13.80 6.80
N VAL A 118 4.45 14.24 7.04
CA VAL A 118 5.56 13.35 7.42
C VAL A 118 5.35 12.78 8.83
N GLY A 119 4.87 13.58 9.78
CA GLY A 119 4.57 13.13 11.14
C GLY A 119 3.51 12.03 11.14
N ILE A 120 2.44 12.25 10.36
CA ILE A 120 1.36 11.27 10.16
C ILE A 120 1.88 9.97 9.53
N ALA A 121 2.70 10.06 8.47
CA ALA A 121 3.27 8.88 7.84
C ALA A 121 4.17 8.07 8.81
N ARG A 122 4.93 8.76 9.68
CA ARG A 122 5.76 8.10 10.70
C ARG A 122 4.93 7.45 11.80
N PHE A 123 3.87 8.11 12.25
CA PHE A 123 2.91 7.54 13.20
C PHE A 123 2.30 6.25 12.62
N PHE A 124 1.80 6.32 11.39
CA PHE A 124 1.25 5.17 10.68
C PHE A 124 2.27 4.02 10.63
N ASN A 125 3.52 4.27 10.20
CA ASN A 125 4.54 3.22 10.14
C ASN A 125 4.82 2.60 11.52
N LYS A 126 4.95 3.43 12.56
CA LYS A 126 5.15 2.96 13.94
C LYS A 126 3.98 2.16 14.50
N LEU A 127 2.77 2.40 14.00
CA LEU A 127 1.58 1.67 14.41
C LEU A 127 1.41 0.35 13.64
N ILE A 128 1.72 0.33 12.34
CA ILE A 128 1.60 -0.87 11.50
C ILE A 128 2.62 -1.93 11.89
N GLU A 129 3.87 -1.56 12.21
CA GLU A 129 4.93 -2.50 12.58
C GLU A 129 4.53 -3.46 13.72
N PRO A 130 4.06 -2.99 14.90
CA PRO A 130 3.61 -3.89 15.96
C PRO A 130 2.33 -4.64 15.62
N ILE A 131 1.44 -4.09 14.76
CA ILE A 131 0.26 -4.82 14.28
C ILE A 131 0.71 -6.05 13.46
N LEU A 132 1.63 -5.88 12.52
CA LEU A 132 2.15 -6.99 11.72
C LEU A 132 2.91 -8.00 12.58
N ASN A 133 3.80 -7.52 13.43
CA ASN A 133 4.65 -8.38 14.23
C ASN A 133 3.89 -9.13 15.34
N THR A 134 2.89 -8.49 15.96
CA THR A 134 2.22 -9.03 17.16
C THR A 134 0.82 -9.55 16.87
N LEU A 135 -0.04 -8.74 16.24
CA LEU A 135 -1.43 -9.15 16.00
C LEU A 135 -1.53 -10.14 14.85
N ILE A 136 -0.91 -9.82 13.71
CA ILE A 136 -0.83 -10.75 12.58
C ILE A 136 0.14 -11.90 12.89
N GLY A 137 1.15 -11.63 13.73
CA GLY A 137 2.10 -12.64 14.16
C GLY A 137 3.11 -12.99 13.06
N TYR A 138 3.48 -12.04 12.21
CA TYR A 138 4.43 -12.27 11.11
C TYR A 138 5.63 -11.34 11.20
N ASN A 139 6.83 -11.91 11.18
CA ASN A 139 8.07 -11.16 11.15
C ASN A 139 8.39 -10.76 9.70
N HIS A 140 8.13 -9.48 9.38
CA HIS A 140 8.40 -8.93 8.04
C HIS A 140 9.89 -8.99 7.64
N GLN A 141 10.82 -8.85 8.59
CA GLN A 141 12.26 -8.85 8.29
C GLN A 141 12.78 -10.25 7.94
N LEU A 142 12.22 -11.27 8.59
CA LEU A 142 12.61 -12.67 8.40
C LEU A 142 11.70 -13.41 7.41
N HIS A 143 10.66 -12.76 6.89
CA HIS A 143 9.65 -13.33 6.00
C HIS A 143 9.06 -14.65 6.53
N GLN A 144 8.68 -14.67 7.81
CA GLN A 144 8.15 -15.87 8.46
C GLN A 144 7.09 -15.55 9.51
N SER A 145 6.15 -16.47 9.69
CA SER A 145 5.23 -16.47 10.83
C SER A 145 6.00 -16.70 12.13
N HIS A 146 5.54 -16.08 13.21
CA HIS A 146 5.93 -16.49 14.57
C HIS A 146 5.40 -17.89 14.87
N PRO A 147 6.06 -18.66 15.75
CA PRO A 147 5.56 -19.96 16.22
C PRO A 147 4.16 -19.82 16.82
N GLY A 148 3.18 -20.59 16.34
CA GLY A 148 1.79 -20.50 16.78
C GLY A 148 1.00 -19.33 16.16
N GLY A 149 1.66 -18.46 15.40
CA GLY A 149 1.03 -17.38 14.65
C GLY A 149 0.51 -16.22 15.50
N GLY A 150 -0.33 -15.39 14.87
CA GLY A 150 -1.02 -14.28 15.52
C GLY A 150 -2.48 -14.59 15.84
N VAL A 151 -3.30 -13.55 15.98
CA VAL A 151 -4.74 -13.68 16.28
C VAL A 151 -5.54 -14.39 15.18
N LEU A 152 -4.97 -14.46 13.97
CA LEU A 152 -5.56 -15.14 12.81
C LEU A 152 -4.95 -16.54 12.57
N GLY A 153 -4.04 -16.99 13.44
CA GLY A 153 -3.27 -18.22 13.25
C GLY A 153 -1.94 -17.97 12.53
N GLU A 154 -1.33 -19.07 12.06
CA GLU A 154 -0.05 -19.02 11.34
C GLU A 154 -0.22 -18.48 9.92
N ILE A 155 0.68 -17.58 9.54
CA ILE A 155 0.64 -16.87 8.26
C ILE A 155 1.71 -17.45 7.33
N GLU A 156 1.29 -18.09 6.24
CA GLU A 156 2.20 -18.56 5.19
C GLU A 156 2.84 -17.38 4.45
N ALA A 157 2.02 -16.39 4.11
CA ALA A 157 2.45 -15.21 3.38
C ALA A 157 1.49 -14.04 3.57
N TYR A 158 1.96 -12.84 3.29
CA TYR A 158 1.10 -11.69 3.10
C TYR A 158 1.59 -10.79 1.97
N TYR A 159 0.67 -10.02 1.40
CA TYR A 159 0.97 -8.94 0.47
C TYR A 159 0.22 -7.68 0.91
N GLY A 160 0.91 -6.54 1.00
CA GLY A 160 0.34 -5.31 1.54
C GLY A 160 0.70 -4.06 0.73
N THR A 161 -0.26 -3.15 0.56
CA THR A 161 -0.08 -1.87 -0.12
C THR A 161 -0.61 -0.73 0.73
N VAL A 162 0.20 0.32 0.88
CA VAL A 162 -0.18 1.54 1.59
C VAL A 162 -0.73 2.55 0.58
N GLU A 163 -1.88 3.11 0.88
CA GLU A 163 -2.52 4.15 0.08
C GLU A 163 -3.01 5.31 0.96
N GLU A 164 -3.22 6.47 0.35
CA GLU A 164 -3.82 7.64 1.01
C GLU A 164 -5.35 7.45 1.01
N SER A 165 -5.97 7.64 2.18
CA SER A 165 -7.38 7.35 2.46
C SER A 165 -8.40 8.37 1.91
N GLY A 166 -8.00 9.26 1.00
CA GLY A 166 -8.79 10.39 0.51
C GLY A 166 -9.05 11.46 1.57
N ARG A 167 -8.42 11.36 2.75
CA ARG A 167 -8.63 12.23 3.93
C ARG A 167 -7.34 12.85 4.45
N GLY A 168 -6.22 12.65 3.76
CA GLY A 168 -4.86 13.01 4.18
C GLY A 168 -4.15 11.95 5.03
N ALA A 169 -4.82 10.84 5.35
CA ALA A 169 -4.39 9.78 6.25
C ALA A 169 -3.97 8.52 5.49
N LEU A 170 -3.08 7.68 6.03
CA LEU A 170 -2.66 6.45 5.37
C LEU A 170 -3.48 5.25 5.82
N HIS A 171 -3.78 4.32 4.91
CA HIS A 171 -4.29 2.99 5.25
C HIS A 171 -3.49 1.90 4.55
N LEU A 172 -3.56 0.69 5.10
CA LEU A 172 -2.91 -0.49 4.56
C LEU A 172 -3.97 -1.48 4.10
N HIS A 173 -3.98 -1.79 2.80
CA HIS A 173 -4.69 -2.94 2.25
C HIS A 173 -3.78 -4.17 2.30
N MET A 174 -4.29 -5.29 2.79
CA MET A 174 -3.54 -6.54 2.86
C MET A 174 -4.33 -7.74 2.36
N LEU A 175 -3.60 -8.67 1.78
CA LEU A 175 -4.02 -10.04 1.52
C LEU A 175 -3.15 -10.95 2.38
N LEU A 176 -3.78 -11.86 3.11
CA LEU A 176 -3.12 -12.84 3.99
C LEU A 176 -3.38 -14.25 3.48
N TRP A 177 -2.35 -15.10 3.51
CA TRP A 177 -2.43 -16.53 3.27
C TRP A 177 -2.17 -17.24 4.60
N LEU A 178 -3.18 -17.93 5.11
CA LEU A 178 -3.06 -18.73 6.33
C LEU A 178 -2.47 -20.10 6.01
N VAL A 179 -1.65 -20.64 6.91
CA VAL A 179 -1.18 -22.02 6.80
C VAL A 179 -2.38 -22.97 6.82
N GLY A 180 -2.41 -23.90 5.87
CA GLY A 180 -3.50 -24.87 5.73
C GLY A 180 -4.73 -24.33 5.01
N ASN A 181 -4.65 -23.15 4.38
CA ASN A 181 -5.73 -22.64 3.56
C ASN A 181 -6.02 -23.59 2.38
N VAL A 182 -7.24 -24.09 2.33
CA VAL A 182 -7.71 -24.95 1.24
C VAL A 182 -8.21 -24.09 0.09
N ASN A 183 -7.88 -24.50 -1.14
CA ASN A 183 -8.46 -23.84 -2.31
C ASN A 183 -10.01 -23.98 -2.30
N PRO A 184 -10.76 -23.11 -3.01
CA PRO A 184 -12.22 -23.12 -2.96
C PRO A 184 -12.87 -24.48 -3.28
N SER A 185 -12.24 -25.29 -4.14
CA SER A 185 -12.71 -26.65 -4.44
C SER A 185 -12.54 -27.58 -3.23
N GLY A 186 -11.38 -27.53 -2.57
CA GLY A 186 -11.10 -28.26 -1.34
C GLY A 186 -11.99 -27.80 -0.18
N LEU A 187 -12.20 -26.49 -0.02
CA LEU A 187 -13.13 -25.93 0.95
C LEU A 187 -14.56 -26.46 0.71
N ARG A 188 -15.03 -26.39 -0.54
CA ARG A 188 -16.35 -26.91 -0.91
C ARG A 188 -16.49 -28.39 -0.59
N GLU A 189 -15.45 -29.18 -0.81
CA GLU A 189 -15.48 -30.60 -0.48
C GLU A 189 -15.50 -30.83 1.04
N SER A 190 -14.68 -30.11 1.81
CA SER A 190 -14.67 -30.20 3.28
C SER A 190 -16.03 -29.86 3.91
N ILE A 191 -16.71 -28.82 3.42
CA ILE A 191 -18.02 -28.40 3.93
C ILE A 191 -19.07 -29.51 3.73
N LYS A 192 -19.01 -30.28 2.63
CA LYS A 192 -19.96 -31.39 2.41
C LYS A 192 -19.87 -32.48 3.47
N HIS A 193 -18.72 -32.63 4.11
CA HIS A 193 -18.48 -33.64 5.17
C HIS A 193 -18.76 -33.09 6.57
N GLU A 194 -19.00 -31.78 6.74
CA GLU A 194 -19.30 -31.14 8.03
C GLU A 194 -20.80 -30.95 8.31
N VAL A 195 -21.67 -31.14 7.32
CA VAL A 195 -23.12 -31.11 7.52
C VAL A 195 -23.59 -32.49 8.02
N CYS A 196 -23.67 -32.63 9.34
CA CYS A 196 -24.49 -33.65 10.02
C CYS A 196 -25.92 -33.15 10.18
#